data_AF-A0A3B8PR00-F1
#
_entry.id   AF-A0A3B8PR00-F1
#
_cell.length_a   1.000
_cell.length_b   1.000
_cell.length_c   1.000
_cell.angle_alpha   90.00
_cell.angle_beta   90.00
_cell.angle_gamma   90.00
#
_symmetry.space_group_name_H-M   'P 1'
#
loop_
_entity.id
_entity.type
_entity.pdbx_description
1 polymer ?
#
loop_
_entity_poly.entity_id
_entity_poly.type
_entity_poly.pdbx_seq_one_letter_code
_entity_poly.pdbx_strand_id
1 'polypeptide(L)'
;FLANDGLYNYAFVLKYDVLTVHRGGDQVESTIYVAHYNPRKPRAEVADEFYPDLGGNLKRFRAGDVHRLALEQPWDEHYIGALVDRYHEVRGKRIYWAIWSNTVNNDR
;
A
#
# COMPACT_ATOMS: atom_id res chain seq x y z
N PHE A 1 -8.19 2.03 -17.03
CA PHE A 1 -8.23 1.59 -15.62
C PHE A 1 -9.35 0.56 -15.50
N LEU A 2 -9.06 -0.72 -15.24
CA LEU A 2 -10.10 -1.77 -15.17
C LEU A 2 -11.00 -1.55 -13.95
N ALA A 3 -12.31 -1.53 -14.12
CA ALA A 3 -13.29 -1.27 -13.05
C ALA A 3 -13.23 -2.36 -11.97
N ASN A 4 -13.41 -1.99 -10.70
CA ASN A 4 -13.50 -2.96 -9.60
C ASN A 4 -14.98 -3.24 -9.30
N ASP A 5 -15.73 -3.58 -10.35
CA ASP A 5 -17.17 -3.79 -10.30
C ASP A 5 -17.45 -5.28 -10.03
N GLY A 6 -16.91 -5.78 -8.91
CA GLY A 6 -17.24 -7.11 -8.38
C GLY A 6 -16.61 -8.31 -9.07
N LEU A 7 -15.59 -8.14 -9.91
CA LEU A 7 -15.01 -9.27 -10.66
C LEU A 7 -13.65 -9.76 -10.16
N TYR A 8 -12.72 -8.91 -9.68
CA TYR A 8 -11.41 -9.38 -9.20
C TYR A 8 -10.76 -8.49 -8.13
N ASN A 9 -10.33 -9.13 -7.05
CA ASN A 9 -9.43 -8.55 -6.07
C ASN A 9 -8.01 -8.49 -6.64
N TYR A 10 -7.32 -7.36 -6.44
CA TYR A 10 -5.94 -7.18 -6.90
C TYR A 10 -5.16 -6.27 -5.95
N ALA A 11 -3.84 -6.42 -5.93
CA ALA A 11 -2.94 -5.47 -5.30
C ALA A 11 -2.33 -4.54 -6.36
N PHE A 12 -2.04 -3.30 -5.99
CA PHE A 12 -1.39 -2.33 -6.87
C PHE A 12 -0.18 -1.70 -6.16
N VAL A 13 0.95 -1.65 -6.85
CA VAL A 13 2.17 -1.07 -6.32
C VAL A 13 2.16 0.45 -6.49
N LEU A 14 2.28 1.16 -5.37
CA LEU A 14 2.51 2.60 -5.32
C LEU A 14 3.95 2.89 -4.90
N LYS A 15 4.54 3.92 -5.48
CA LYS A 15 5.87 4.42 -5.12
C LYS A 15 5.71 5.53 -4.07
N TYR A 16 6.55 5.49 -3.04
CA TYR A 16 6.62 6.50 -1.99
C TYR A 16 8.05 6.98 -1.79
N ASP A 17 8.19 8.25 -1.42
CA ASP A 17 9.40 8.76 -0.80
C ASP A 17 9.21 8.77 0.72
N VAL A 18 10.17 8.21 1.45
CA VAL A 18 10.12 8.03 2.91
C VAL A 18 10.56 9.33 3.59
N LEU A 19 9.64 9.94 4.33
CA LEU A 19 9.91 11.15 5.10
C LEU A 19 10.41 10.85 6.52
N THR A 20 9.87 9.82 7.16
CA THR A 20 10.18 9.46 8.54
C THR A 20 9.87 7.99 8.78
N VAL A 21 10.78 7.29 9.46
CA VAL A 21 10.59 5.90 9.90
C VAL A 21 10.35 5.90 11.40
N HIS A 22 9.16 5.46 11.83
CA HIS A 22 8.84 5.31 13.26
C HIS A 22 9.26 3.96 13.83
N ARG A 23 9.23 2.90 13.00
CA ARG A 23 9.58 1.51 13.33
C ARG A 23 10.05 0.82 12.05
N GLY A 24 11.14 0.07 12.10
CA GLY A 24 11.70 -0.62 10.92
C GLY A 24 13.23 -0.54 10.77
N GLY A 25 13.89 0.33 11.54
CA GLY A 25 15.35 0.46 11.56
C GLY A 25 15.94 1.10 10.28
N ASP A 26 17.28 1.16 10.22
CA ASP A 26 18.04 1.90 9.19
C ASP A 26 18.05 1.23 7.81
N GLN A 27 17.38 0.09 7.65
CA GLN A 27 17.34 -0.68 6.40
C GLN A 27 16.20 -0.24 5.46
N VAL A 28 15.40 0.75 5.87
CA VAL A 28 14.33 1.32 5.03
C VAL A 28 14.96 2.32 4.06
N GLU A 29 14.81 2.05 2.76
CA GLU A 29 15.30 2.92 1.70
C GLU A 29 14.53 4.25 1.64
N SER A 30 15.14 5.30 1.08
CA SER A 30 14.51 6.61 0.90
C SER A 30 13.33 6.58 -0.09
N THR A 31 13.32 5.63 -1.00
CA THR A 31 12.21 5.34 -1.91
C THR A 31 11.76 3.91 -1.67
N ILE A 32 10.46 3.71 -1.49
CA ILE A 32 9.87 2.38 -1.28
C ILE A 32 8.72 2.12 -2.24
N TYR A 33 8.46 0.84 -2.48
CA TYR A 33 7.36 0.36 -3.31
C TYR A 33 6.40 -0.42 -2.43
N VAL A 34 5.13 -0.04 -2.44
CA VAL A 34 4.14 -0.56 -1.49
C VAL A 34 2.95 -1.12 -2.26
N ALA A 35 2.70 -2.41 -2.10
CA ALA A 35 1.52 -3.09 -2.60
C ALA A 35 0.33 -2.76 -1.71
N HIS A 36 -0.72 -2.19 -2.31
CA HIS A 36 -1.99 -1.93 -1.66
C HIS A 36 -3.07 -2.83 -2.24
N TYR A 37 -3.74 -3.60 -1.38
CA TYR A 37 -4.92 -4.36 -1.75
C TYR A 37 -6.08 -3.45 -2.14
N ASN A 38 -6.74 -3.76 -3.24
CA ASN A 38 -7.95 -3.10 -3.73
C ASN A 38 -7.88 -1.57 -3.58
N PRO A 39 -6.90 -0.88 -4.20
CA PRO A 39 -6.53 0.52 -3.89
C PRO A 39 -7.67 1.53 -4.12
N ARG A 40 -8.74 1.14 -4.82
CA ARG A 40 -9.94 1.97 -5.02
C ARG A 40 -10.89 1.99 -3.83
N LYS A 41 -10.85 0.97 -2.96
CA LYS A 41 -11.67 0.95 -1.75
C LYS A 41 -11.12 1.98 -0.73
N PRO A 42 -11.96 2.71 -0.01
CA PRO A 42 -11.51 3.43 1.19
C PRO A 42 -10.84 2.46 2.15
N ARG A 43 -9.80 2.89 2.85
CA ARG A 43 -9.07 2.03 3.80
C ARG A 43 -9.93 1.59 4.98
N ALA A 44 -11.00 2.31 5.29
CA ALA A 44 -11.96 1.91 6.33
C ALA A 44 -12.83 0.70 5.92
N GLU A 45 -12.87 0.35 4.63
CA GLU A 45 -13.75 -0.68 4.05
C GLU A 45 -12.96 -1.71 3.23
N VAL A 46 -11.62 -1.70 3.35
CA VAL A 46 -10.76 -2.54 2.50
C VAL A 46 -10.68 -3.99 2.97
N ALA A 47 -10.80 -4.21 4.29
CA ALA A 47 -10.81 -5.55 4.88
C ALA A 47 -11.94 -6.40 4.28
N ASP A 48 -11.64 -7.68 4.08
CA ASP A 48 -12.60 -8.70 3.66
C ASP A 48 -12.28 -10.05 4.32
N GLU A 49 -12.99 -11.10 3.91
CA GLU A 49 -12.81 -12.45 4.46
C GLU A 49 -11.40 -13.03 4.25
N PHE A 50 -10.65 -12.55 3.25
CA PHE A 50 -9.30 -13.02 2.93
C PHE A 50 -8.23 -12.19 3.64
N TYR A 51 -8.48 -10.88 3.79
CA TYR A 51 -7.53 -9.94 4.37
C TYR A 51 -8.21 -9.07 5.45
N PRO A 52 -8.58 -9.67 6.60
CA PRO A 52 -9.37 -8.99 7.62
C PRO A 52 -8.60 -7.88 8.36
N ASP A 53 -7.26 -7.96 8.39
CA ASP A 53 -6.41 -7.07 9.19
C ASP A 53 -5.98 -5.80 8.45
N LEU A 54 -6.49 -5.57 7.23
CA LEU A 54 -6.19 -4.38 6.45
C LEU A 54 -7.07 -3.20 6.86
N GLY A 55 -6.48 -2.00 6.95
CA GLY A 55 -7.28 -0.85 7.33
C GLY A 55 -6.64 0.52 7.19
N GLY A 56 -7.25 1.48 7.88
CA GLY A 56 -6.86 2.89 7.90
C GLY A 56 -8.01 3.84 7.58
N ASN A 57 -7.71 5.13 7.56
CA ASN A 57 -8.71 6.17 7.31
C ASN A 57 -8.58 6.85 5.93
N LEU A 58 -7.60 6.45 5.11
CA LEU A 58 -7.38 7.04 3.80
C LEU A 58 -8.53 6.71 2.83
N LYS A 59 -9.15 7.75 2.27
CA LYS A 59 -10.31 7.59 1.37
C LYS A 59 -9.92 7.30 -0.08
N ARG A 60 -8.76 7.79 -0.52
CA ARG A 60 -8.23 7.62 -1.87
C ARG A 60 -6.72 7.83 -1.89
N PHE A 61 -6.04 7.20 -2.83
CA PHE A 61 -4.63 7.49 -3.10
C PHE A 61 -4.50 8.56 -4.18
N ARG A 62 -3.68 9.58 -3.94
CA ARG A 62 -3.32 10.61 -4.91
C ARG A 62 -1.83 10.88 -4.85
N ALA A 63 -1.20 11.03 -6.01
CA ALA A 63 0.21 11.42 -6.08
C ALA A 63 0.42 12.79 -5.43
N GLY A 64 1.45 12.89 -4.59
CA GLY A 64 1.76 14.10 -3.82
C GLY A 64 1.13 14.15 -2.43
N ASP A 65 0.16 13.27 -2.11
CA ASP A 65 -0.39 13.18 -0.76
C ASP A 65 0.60 12.49 0.19
N VAL A 66 0.63 12.92 1.44
CA VAL A 66 1.45 12.32 2.50
C VAL A 66 0.59 11.36 3.31
N HIS A 67 1.08 10.13 3.48
CA HIS A 67 0.40 9.07 4.22
C HIS A 67 1.24 8.60 5.41
N ARG A 68 0.57 8.13 6.46
CA ARG A 68 1.19 7.34 7.53
C ARG A 68 0.87 5.87 7.28
N LEU A 69 1.91 5.07 7.08
CA LEU A 69 1.79 3.67 6.67
C LEU A 69 2.29 2.73 7.78
N ALA A 70 1.65 1.57 7.90
CA ALA A 70 2.20 0.40 8.58
C ALA A 70 2.37 -0.71 7.53
N LEU A 71 3.56 -1.29 7.48
CA LEU A 71 4.01 -2.13 6.38
C LEU A 71 4.60 -3.45 6.88
N GLU A 72 4.42 -4.50 6.09
CA GLU A 72 5.06 -5.81 6.23
C GLU A 72 5.92 -6.12 4.99
N GLN A 73 6.85 -7.08 5.12
CA GLN A 73 7.70 -7.54 4.03
C GLN A 73 8.09 -9.02 4.24
N PRO A 74 8.28 -9.79 3.15
CA PRO A 74 8.05 -9.42 1.75
C PRO A 74 6.56 -9.55 1.37
N TRP A 75 6.08 -8.75 0.40
CA TRP A 75 4.65 -8.69 0.08
C TRP A 75 3.98 -10.03 -0.30
N ASP A 76 4.76 -10.94 -0.90
CA ASP A 76 4.30 -12.23 -1.43
C ASP A 76 4.09 -13.28 -0.34
N GLU A 77 4.56 -13.04 0.89
CA GLU A 77 4.16 -13.82 2.07
C GLU A 77 2.77 -13.42 2.59
N HIS A 78 2.25 -12.26 2.18
CA HIS A 78 0.99 -11.70 2.70
C HIS A 78 -0.14 -11.63 1.66
N TYR A 79 0.16 -11.80 0.37
CA TYR A 79 -0.84 -11.67 -0.69
C TYR A 79 -0.60 -12.68 -1.81
N ILE A 80 -1.62 -13.47 -2.12
CA ILE A 80 -1.64 -14.42 -3.23
C ILE A 80 -2.73 -13.96 -4.19
N GLY A 81 -2.32 -13.33 -5.30
CA GLY A 81 -3.25 -12.85 -6.31
C GLY A 81 -2.58 -11.93 -7.33
N ALA A 82 -3.40 -11.23 -8.10
CA ALA A 82 -2.92 -10.35 -9.15
C ALA A 82 -2.23 -9.12 -8.55
N LEU A 83 -0.94 -8.93 -8.84
CA LEU A 83 -0.19 -7.72 -8.51
C LEU A 83 -0.01 -6.87 -9.77
N VAL A 84 -0.52 -5.65 -9.72
CA VAL A 84 -0.28 -4.64 -10.76
C VAL A 84 0.92 -3.80 -10.36
N ASP A 85 2.04 -4.05 -11.02
CA ASP A 85 3.32 -3.42 -10.74
C ASP A 85 3.87 -2.67 -11.96
N ARG A 86 3.71 -1.35 -11.94
CA ARG A 86 4.23 -0.46 -12.99
C ARG A 86 5.72 -0.19 -12.88
N TYR A 87 6.37 -0.70 -11.84
CA TYR A 87 7.80 -0.47 -11.56
C TYR A 87 8.63 -1.74 -11.74
N HIS A 88 8.12 -2.76 -12.44
CA HIS A 88 8.75 -4.08 -12.59
C HIS A 88 10.17 -4.05 -13.15
N GLU A 89 10.54 -3.00 -13.90
CA GLU A 89 11.90 -2.81 -14.43
C GLU A 89 12.92 -2.36 -13.38
N VAL A 90 12.49 -1.89 -12.20
CA VAL A 90 13.38 -1.44 -11.13
C VAL A 90 14.03 -2.66 -10.47
N ARG A 91 15.34 -2.83 -10.73
CA ARG A 91 16.13 -3.94 -10.19
C ARG A 91 16.35 -3.80 -8.69
N GLY A 92 16.33 -4.93 -7.97
CA GLY A 92 16.63 -4.99 -6.53
C GLY A 92 15.57 -4.34 -5.64
N LYS A 93 14.45 -3.86 -6.20
CA LYS A 93 13.41 -3.22 -5.40
C LYS A 93 12.82 -4.19 -4.39
N ARG A 94 12.50 -3.65 -3.22
CA ARG A 94 11.67 -4.33 -2.23
C ARG A 94 10.23 -3.84 -2.36
N ILE A 95 9.29 -4.78 -2.40
CA ILE A 95 7.87 -4.46 -2.36
C ILE A 95 7.36 -4.81 -0.96
N TYR A 96 6.82 -3.81 -0.28
CA TYR A 96 6.18 -3.93 1.02
C TYR A 96 4.68 -4.19 0.87
N TRP A 97 4.09 -4.87 1.84
CA TRP A 97 2.65 -5.03 1.97
C TRP A 97 2.05 -3.96 2.88
N ALA A 98 1.04 -3.24 2.44
CA ALA A 98 0.37 -2.24 3.27
C ALA A 98 -0.69 -2.87 4.17
N ILE A 99 -0.46 -2.87 5.48
CA ILE A 99 -1.47 -3.27 6.48
C ILE A 99 -2.37 -2.09 6.83
N TRP A 100 -1.77 -0.92 7.07
CA TRP A 100 -2.50 0.26 7.51
C TRP A 100 -2.10 1.48 6.70
N SER A 101 -3.07 2.29 6.27
CA SER A 101 -2.81 3.51 5.50
C SER A 101 -3.73 4.65 5.93
N ASN A 102 -3.13 5.66 6.58
CA ASN A 102 -3.85 6.82 7.08
C ASN A 102 -3.49 8.10 6.31
N THR A 103 -4.46 9.01 6.21
CA THR A 103 -4.17 10.42 5.92
C THR A 103 -3.30 10.98 7.03
N VAL A 104 -2.35 11.83 6.65
CA VAL A 104 -1.79 12.78 7.60
C VAL A 104 -2.73 13.98 7.58
N ASN A 105 -3.66 14.06 8.53
CA ASN A 105 -4.38 15.32 8.75
C ASN A 105 -3.34 16.37 9.14
N ASN A 106 -3.07 17.32 8.24
CA ASN A 106 -2.65 18.64 8.68
C ASN A 106 -3.91 19.26 9.27
N ASP A 107 -4.12 19.09 10.57
CA ASP A 107 -4.90 20.09 11.31
C ASP A 107 -4.11 21.40 11.19
N ARG A 108 -4.50 22.21 10.22
CA ARG A 108 -4.18 23.63 10.10
C ARG A 108 -5.48 24.39 9.97
#